data_AF-C4JIL2-F1
#
_entry.id   AF-C4JIL2-F1
#
_cell.length_a   1.000
_cell.length_b   1.000
_cell.length_c   1.000
_cell.angle_alpha   90.00
_cell.angle_beta   90.00
_cell.angle_gamma   90.00
#
_symmetry.space_group_name_H-M   'P 1'
#
loop_
_entity.id
_entity.type
_entity.pdbx_description
1 polymer ?
#
loop_
_entity_poly.entity_id
_entity_poly.type
_entity_poly.pdbx_seq_one_letter_code
_entity_poly.pdbx_strand_id
1 'polypeptide(L)'
;MPQAQPELKKYMEKRLFIQINGNRKVIGVLRGYDVCHYPSSTCSELYSMPLTPIQVFMNIVLDEAVEEKAGGEKVRLGMVVRLNLKRILYD
;
A
#
# COMPACT_ATOMS: atom_id res chain seq x y z
N MET A 1 -11.92 -1.41 -19.85
CA MET A 1 -11.41 -0.04 -19.62
C MET A 1 -10.16 -0.16 -18.77
N PRO A 2 -9.01 0.43 -19.12
CA PRO A 2 -7.83 0.36 -18.28
C PRO A 2 -8.16 1.11 -16.99
N GLN A 3 -8.34 0.35 -15.91
CA GLN A 3 -8.57 0.91 -14.59
C GLN A 3 -7.33 1.71 -14.25
N ALA A 4 -7.46 3.05 -14.22
CA ALA A 4 -6.36 3.96 -13.97
C ALA A 4 -5.74 3.60 -12.62
N GLN A 5 -4.71 2.76 -12.66
CA GLN A 5 -3.84 2.54 -11.52
C GLN A 5 -3.27 3.92 -11.23
N PRO A 6 -3.52 4.51 -10.04
CA PRO A 6 -2.86 5.75 -9.68
C PRO A 6 -1.37 5.49 -9.83
N GLU A 7 -0.72 6.21 -10.75
CA GLU A 7 0.65 5.94 -11.16
C GLU A 7 1.56 6.09 -9.95
N LEU A 8 1.75 5.03 -9.16
CA LEU A 8 2.55 5.08 -7.94
C LEU A 8 3.98 5.50 -8.25
N LYS A 9 4.39 5.21 -9.49
CA LYS A 9 5.59 5.72 -10.15
C LYS A 9 5.79 7.23 -10.01
N LYS A 10 4.73 8.05 -10.05
CA LYS A 10 4.84 9.53 -9.91
C LYS A 10 5.17 9.98 -8.48
N TYR A 11 5.04 9.06 -7.52
CA TYR A 11 5.31 9.28 -6.11
C TYR A 11 6.62 8.64 -5.64
N MET A 12 7.34 7.96 -6.53
CA MET A 12 8.70 7.50 -6.24
C MET A 12 9.56 8.67 -5.80
N GLU A 13 10.40 8.45 -4.79
CA GLU A 13 11.29 9.44 -4.17
C GLU A 13 10.57 10.60 -3.47
N LYS A 14 9.22 10.56 -3.40
CA LYS A 14 8.44 11.53 -2.63
C LYS A 14 8.08 11.00 -1.27
N ARG A 15 7.90 11.93 -0.33
CA ARG A 15 7.41 11.63 1.01
C ARG A 15 5.90 11.42 0.95
N LEU A 16 5.44 10.26 1.41
CA LEU A 16 4.04 9.87 1.39
C LEU A 16 3.49 9.74 2.80
N PHE A 17 2.22 10.12 2.96
CA PHE A 17 1.42 9.86 4.15
C PHE A 17 0.47 8.70 3.87
N ILE A 18 0.75 7.55 4.44
CA ILE A 18 0.01 6.31 4.19
C ILE A 18 -0.84 5.97 5.40
N GLN A 19 -2.14 5.81 5.21
CA GLN A 19 -3.03 5.31 6.26
C GLN A 19 -3.13 3.79 6.15
N ILE A 20 -2.80 3.11 7.25
CA ILE A 20 -2.88 1.65 7.36
C ILE A 20 -4.03 1.27 8.30
N ASN A 21 -4.28 -0.04 8.39
CA ASN A 21 -5.29 -0.59 9.28
C ASN A 21 -5.03 -0.24 10.75
N GLY A 22 -6.11 -0.06 11.52
CA GLY A 22 -6.04 0.33 12.94
C GLY A 22 -5.84 1.83 13.19
N ASN A 23 -6.22 2.70 12.24
CA ASN A 23 -6.07 4.17 12.33
C ASN A 23 -4.62 4.65 12.55
N ARG A 24 -3.65 3.85 12.12
CA ARG A 24 -2.23 4.21 12.16
C ARG A 24 -1.86 4.91 10.85
N LYS A 25 -0.91 5.82 10.93
CA LYS A 25 -0.36 6.55 9.78
C LYS A 25 1.11 6.26 9.67
N VAL A 26 1.60 5.99 8.48
CA VAL A 26 3.02 5.78 8.19
C VAL A 26 3.47 6.87 7.24
N ILE A 27 4.60 7.50 7.58
CA ILE A 27 5.18 8.59 6.80
C ILE A 27 6.57 8.15 6.39
N GLY A 28 6.89 8.18 5.10
CA GLY A 28 8.20 7.77 4.62
C GLY A 28 8.42 8.15 3.16
N VAL A 29 9.63 7.99 2.67
CA VAL A 29 9.96 8.23 1.25
C VAL A 29 9.72 6.95 0.45
N LEU A 30 8.91 7.02 -0.60
CA LEU A 30 8.65 5.86 -1.45
C LEU A 30 9.91 5.48 -2.24
N ARG A 31 10.41 4.26 -2.04
CA ARG A 31 11.55 3.70 -2.79
C ARG A 31 11.15 2.63 -3.80
N GLY A 32 10.00 2.00 -3.62
CA GLY A 32 9.55 0.93 -4.49
C GLY A 32 8.14 0.47 -4.15
N TYR A 33 7.49 -0.18 -5.09
CA TYR A 33 6.18 -0.78 -4.88
C TYR A 33 6.02 -2.02 -5.76
N ASP A 34 5.21 -2.95 -5.28
CA ASP A 34 4.84 -4.16 -6.02
C ASP A 34 3.33 -4.37 -5.89
N VAL A 35 2.65 -4.41 -7.04
CA VAL A 35 1.20 -4.54 -7.12
C VAL A 35 0.86 -5.99 -7.41
N CYS A 36 0.57 -6.75 -6.36
CA CYS A 36 0.04 -8.10 -6.52
C CYS A 36 -1.46 -8.01 -6.79
N HIS A 37 -1.88 -8.39 -7.99
CA HIS A 37 -3.30 -8.64 -8.27
C HIS A 37 -3.64 -10.01 -7.70
N TYR A 38 -4.62 -10.09 -6.80
CA TYR A 38 -5.21 -11.36 -6.39
C TYR A 38 -6.63 -11.45 -6.96
N PRO A 39 -6.96 -12.53 -7.68
CA PRO A 39 -6.11 -13.69 -7.95
C PRO A 39 -5.01 -13.35 -8.96
N SER A 40 -3.82 -13.93 -8.75
CA SER A 40 -2.76 -13.92 -9.75
C SER A 40 -3.34 -14.48 -11.04
N SER A 41 -3.02 -13.87 -12.19
CA SER A 41 -3.58 -14.23 -13.50
C SER A 41 -3.38 -15.70 -13.92
N THR A 42 -2.60 -16.48 -13.16
CA THR A 42 -2.47 -17.95 -13.28
C THR A 42 -3.58 -18.75 -12.59
N CYS A 43 -4.41 -18.13 -11.75
CA CYS A 43 -5.51 -18.79 -11.03
C CYS A 43 -6.86 -18.38 -11.63
N SER A 44 -7.00 -18.56 -12.95
CA SER A 44 -8.22 -18.26 -13.71
C SER A 44 -9.20 -19.43 -13.79
N GLU A 45 -8.83 -20.64 -13.33
CA GLU A 45 -9.64 -21.85 -13.49
C GLU A 45 -10.73 -22.07 -12.43
N LEU A 46 -10.83 -21.22 -11.39
CA LEU A 46 -11.84 -21.36 -10.32
C LEU A 46 -12.94 -20.29 -10.32
N TYR A 47 -13.04 -19.50 -11.40
CA TYR A 47 -13.92 -18.33 -11.54
C TYR A 47 -15.43 -18.62 -11.73
N SER A 48 -15.96 -19.65 -11.08
CA SER A 48 -17.41 -19.89 -10.98
C SER A 48 -18.00 -19.49 -9.62
N MET A 49 -17.28 -18.71 -8.80
CA MET A 49 -17.71 -18.31 -7.46
C MET A 49 -17.87 -16.77 -7.34
N PRO A 50 -18.90 -16.30 -6.61
CA PRO A 50 -19.35 -14.91 -6.68
C PRO A 50 -18.38 -13.94 -6.02
N LEU A 51 -17.99 -12.91 -6.78
CA LEU A 51 -17.58 -11.56 -6.37
C LEU A 51 -17.00 -11.42 -4.95
N THR A 52 -15.85 -12.05 -4.68
CA THR A 52 -15.00 -11.51 -3.62
C THR A 52 -14.40 -10.20 -4.13
N PRO A 53 -14.44 -9.10 -3.36
CA PRO A 53 -13.82 -7.86 -3.80
C PRO A 53 -12.34 -8.14 -4.03
N ILE A 54 -11.84 -7.78 -5.23
CA ILE A 54 -10.42 -7.87 -5.59
C ILE A 54 -9.63 -7.10 -4.54
N GLN A 55 -9.05 -7.82 -3.58
CA GLN A 55 -8.26 -7.22 -2.53
C GLN A 55 -6.86 -7.02 -3.11
N VAL A 56 -6.60 -5.80 -3.57
CA VAL A 56 -5.27 -5.41 -4.04
C VAL A 56 -4.36 -5.30 -2.82
N PHE A 57 -3.44 -6.24 -2.70
CA PHE A 57 -2.33 -6.11 -1.78
C PHE A 57 -1.18 -5.43 -2.52
N MET A 58 -0.78 -4.26 -2.04
CA MET A 58 0.37 -3.54 -2.57
C MET A 58 1.48 -3.59 -1.54
N ASN A 59 2.61 -4.19 -1.91
CA ASN A 59 3.82 -4.08 -1.10
C ASN A 59 4.46 -2.72 -1.43
N ILE A 60 4.86 -1.97 -0.42
CA ILE A 60 5.45 -0.65 -0.58
C ILE A 60 6.74 -0.63 0.22
N VAL A 61 7.81 -0.17 -0.41
CA VAL A 61 9.10 0.07 0.21
C VAL A 61 9.17 1.54 0.60
N LEU A 62 9.16 1.82 1.89
CA LEU A 62 9.38 3.15 2.43
C LEU A 62 10.75 3.23 3.09
N ASP A 63 11.44 4.33 2.86
CA ASP A 63 12.68 4.69 3.54
C ASP A 63 12.41 5.73 4.64
N GLU A 64 13.25 5.69 5.68
CA GLU A 64 13.14 6.51 6.91
C GLU A 64 11.72 6.58 7.48
N ALA A 65 10.99 5.46 7.43
CA ALA A 65 9.59 5.41 7.78
C ALA A 65 9.37 5.69 9.27
N VAL A 66 8.40 6.53 9.57
CA VAL A 66 7.90 6.82 10.91
C VAL A 66 6.43 6.47 10.95
N GLU A 67 6.06 5.68 11.93
CA GLU A 67 4.68 5.33 12.18
C GLU A 67 4.11 6.13 13.35
N GLU A 68 2.95 6.72 13.13
CA GLU A 68 2.13 7.35 14.14
C GLU A 68 0.96 6.43 14.48
N LYS A 69 0.93 5.95 15.74
CA LYS A 69 -0.19 5.15 16.26
C LYS A 69 -1.39 6.05 16.57
N ALA A 70 -2.57 5.46 16.74
CA ALA A 70 -3.79 6.19 17.10
C ALA A 70 -3.68 7.04 18.39
N GLY A 71 -2.75 6.68 19.30
CA GLY A 71 -2.46 7.44 20.51
C GLY A 71 -1.44 8.57 20.35
N GLY A 72 -1.02 8.91 19.12
CA GLY A 72 -0.02 9.95 18.84
C GLY A 72 1.43 9.54 19.08
N GLU A 73 1.66 8.32 19.59
CA GLU A 73 2.99 7.72 19.73
C GLU A 73 3.63 7.55 18.35
N LYS A 74 4.86 8.06 18.20
CA LYS A 74 5.65 7.96 16.97
C LYS A 74 6.78 6.96 17.12
N VAL A 75 6.81 5.96 16.24
CA VAL A 75 7.81 4.90 16.21
C VAL A 75 8.62 4.99 14.92
N ARG A 76 9.94 5.06 15.02
CA ARG A 76 10.83 4.98 13.85
C ARG A 76 10.93 3.52 13.42
N LEU A 77 10.53 3.24 12.18
CA LEU A 77 10.56 1.90 11.59
C LEU A 77 11.76 1.69 10.65
N GLY A 78 12.36 2.78 10.14
CA GLY A 78 13.44 2.68 9.16
C GLY A 78 12.91 2.23 7.80
N MET A 79 13.50 1.20 7.20
CA MET A 79 13.05 0.66 5.93
C MET A 79 11.91 -0.35 6.13
N VAL A 80 10.76 -0.12 5.50
CA VAL A 80 9.57 -0.99 5.62
C VAL A 80 9.16 -1.50 4.25
N VAL A 81 8.95 -2.81 4.10
CA VAL A 81 8.74 -3.48 2.79
C VAL A 81 7.30 -3.97 2.58
N ARG A 82 6.45 -3.97 3.63
CA ARG A 82 5.08 -4.49 3.51
C ARG A 82 4.07 -3.67 4.29
N LEU A 83 3.14 -3.05 3.58
CA LEU A 83 2.04 -2.29 4.18
C LEU A 83 0.72 -2.77 3.59
N ASN A 84 -0.20 -3.22 4.44
CA ASN A 84 -1.60 -3.40 4.04
C ASN A 84 -2.23 -2.02 3.88
N LEU A 85 -2.07 -1.47 2.68
CA LEU A 85 -2.51 -0.14 2.33
C LEU A 85 -4.03 -0.04 2.41
N LYS A 86 -4.55 0.85 3.26
CA LYS A 86 -5.98 1.18 3.32
C LYS A 86 -6.30 2.40 2.46
N ARG A 87 -5.43 3.42 2.49
CA ARG A 87 -5.55 4.65 1.71
C ARG A 87 -4.21 5.39 1.65
N ILE A 88 -3.87 5.96 0.51
CA ILE A 88 -2.78 6.93 0.39
C ILE A 88 -3.37 8.32 0.55
N LEU A 89 -2.81 9.11 1.45
CA LEU A 89 -3.11 10.52 1.60
C LEU A 89 -1.97 11.30 0.94
N TYR A 90 -2.33 12.18 0.03
CA TYR A 90 -1.40 13.17 -0.52
C TYR A 90 -1.67 14.48 0.21
N ASP A 91 -0.62 15.25 0.48
CA ASP A 91 -0.74 16.71 0.61
C ASP A 91 -0.97 17.31 -0.78
#